data_AF-A0A919D8X1-F1
#
_entry.id   AF-A0A919D8X1-F1
#
_cell.length_a   1.000
_cell.length_b   1.000
_cell.length_c   1.000
_cell.angle_alpha   90.00
_cell.angle_beta   90.00
_cell.angle_gamma   90.00
#
_symmetry.space_group_name_H-M   'P 1'
#
loop_
_entity.id
_entity.type
_entity.pdbx_description
1 polymer ?
#
loop_
_entity_poly.entity_id
_entity_poly.type
_entity_poly.pdbx_seq_one_letter_code
_entity_poly.pdbx_strand_id
1 'polypeptide(L)'
;MYPAVRERVPDLENDILESYEEHHVADLLCAELDVMTPDDERFDAKTTVLIEAVGHHIQEEEDDWFPKVRDALGRKELQEIGARMLEVRASAPRRPEHPSSLRKAADAILG
;
A
#
# COMPACT_ATOMS: atom_id res chain seq x y z
N MET A 1 8.76 6.88 -0.03
CA MET A 1 9.92 5.98 -0.09
C MET A 1 10.23 5.60 -1.53
N TYR A 2 9.28 4.98 -2.25
CA TYR A 2 9.44 4.55 -3.66
C TYR A 2 10.12 5.54 -4.61
N PRO A 3 9.74 6.84 -4.71
CA PRO A 3 10.42 7.74 -5.65
C PRO A 3 11.92 7.90 -5.37
N ALA A 4 12.30 7.90 -4.09
CA ALA A 4 13.70 8.04 -3.69
C ALA A 4 14.50 6.77 -3.98
N VAL A 5 13.87 5.59 -3.85
CA VAL A 5 14.48 4.30 -4.15
C VAL A 5 14.62 4.12 -5.66
N ARG A 6 13.59 4.39 -6.48
CA ARG A 6 13.65 4.33 -7.95
C ARG A 6 14.78 5.19 -8.53
N GLU A 7 14.98 6.39 -7.98
CA GLU A 7 16.06 7.29 -8.41
C GLU A 7 17.46 6.72 -8.11
N ARG A 8 17.62 6.02 -6.97
CA ARG A 8 18.93 5.62 -6.44
C ARG A 8 19.27 4.15 -6.73
N VAL A 9 18.27 3.31 -6.96
CA VAL A 9 18.39 1.87 -7.21
C VAL A 9 17.52 1.50 -8.42
N PRO A 10 17.92 1.85 -9.65
CA PRO A 10 17.09 1.70 -10.85
C PRO A 10 16.70 0.25 -11.17
N ASP A 11 17.48 -0.73 -10.68
CA ASP A 11 17.21 -2.16 -10.88
C ASP A 11 15.92 -2.63 -10.18
N LEU A 12 15.36 -1.83 -9.27
CA LEU A 12 14.09 -2.11 -8.57
C LEU A 12 12.87 -1.51 -9.25
N GLU A 13 12.99 -0.97 -10.45
CA GLU A 13 11.89 -0.29 -11.14
C GLU A 13 10.64 -1.18 -11.28
N ASN A 14 10.81 -2.44 -11.67
CA ASN A 14 9.68 -3.37 -11.83
C ASN A 14 9.06 -3.76 -10.48
N ASP A 15 9.90 -4.13 -9.50
CA ASP A 15 9.45 -4.49 -8.14
C ASP A 15 8.60 -3.35 -7.54
N ILE A 16 9.04 -2.10 -7.75
CA ILE A 16 8.32 -0.92 -7.25
C ILE A 16 7.05 -0.61 -8.06
N LEU A 17 7.05 -0.86 -9.38
CA LEU A 17 5.83 -0.71 -10.19
C LEU A 17 4.76 -1.73 -9.78
N GLU A 18 5.14 -2.97 -9.50
CA GLU A 18 4.25 -3.99 -8.96
C GLU A 18 3.70 -3.57 -7.59
N SER A 19 4.57 -3.11 -6.69
CA SER A 19 4.18 -2.57 -5.38
C SER A 19 3.13 -1.46 -5.46
N TYR A 20 3.16 -0.61 -6.51
CA TYR A 20 2.13 0.42 -6.71
C TYR A 20 0.76 -0.18 -7.05
N GLU A 21 0.72 -1.23 -7.86
CA GLU A 21 -0.52 -1.92 -8.23
C GLU A 21 -1.08 -2.72 -7.05
N GLU A 22 -0.23 -3.36 -6.26
CA GLU A 22 -0.65 -4.06 -5.05
C GLU A 22 -1.22 -3.11 -3.99
N HIS A 23 -0.58 -1.97 -3.77
CA HIS A 23 -1.13 -0.90 -2.95
C HIS A 23 -2.49 -0.41 -3.47
N HIS A 24 -2.63 -0.26 -4.78
CA HIS A 24 -3.92 0.12 -5.36
C HIS A 24 -5.01 -0.92 -5.04
N VAL A 25 -4.71 -2.21 -5.16
CA VAL A 25 -5.63 -3.29 -4.80
C VAL A 25 -5.99 -3.24 -3.30
N ALA A 26 -5.00 -3.05 -2.42
CA ALA A 26 -5.24 -2.92 -0.99
C ALA A 26 -6.15 -1.72 -0.66
N ASP A 27 -5.96 -0.57 -1.32
CA ASP A 27 -6.81 0.61 -1.17
C ASP A 27 -8.25 0.36 -1.64
N LEU A 28 -8.44 -0.36 -2.76
CA LEU A 28 -9.78 -0.75 -3.24
C LEU A 28 -10.49 -1.63 -2.20
N LEU A 29 -9.80 -2.64 -1.68
CA LEU A 29 -10.36 -3.55 -0.67
C LEU A 29 -10.71 -2.80 0.63
N CYS A 30 -9.85 -1.90 1.08
CA CYS A 30 -10.12 -1.07 2.26
C CYS A 30 -11.32 -0.14 2.01
N ALA A 31 -11.41 0.49 0.84
CA ALA A 31 -12.53 1.35 0.47
C ALA A 31 -13.87 0.60 0.40
N GLU A 32 -13.86 -0.64 -0.10
CA GLU A 32 -15.04 -1.50 -0.09
C GLU A 32 -15.43 -1.93 1.34
N LEU A 33 -14.45 -2.28 2.19
CA LEU A 33 -14.70 -2.64 3.59
C LEU A 33 -15.19 -1.46 4.44
N ASP A 34 -14.74 -0.22 4.17
CA ASP A 34 -15.12 0.99 4.94
C ASP A 34 -16.62 1.29 4.88
N VAL A 35 -17.30 0.82 3.83
CA VAL A 35 -18.75 1.00 3.64
C VAL A 35 -19.57 -0.25 4.00
N MET A 36 -18.93 -1.36 4.36
CA MET A 36 -19.60 -2.61 4.76
C MET A 36 -19.86 -2.66 6.26
N THR A 37 -20.80 -3.51 6.66
CA THR A 37 -21.00 -3.91 8.06
C THR A 37 -20.40 -5.29 8.31
N PRO A 38 -19.96 -5.60 9.55
CA PRO A 38 -19.47 -6.94 9.89
C PRO A 38 -20.48 -8.07 9.67
N ASP A 39 -21.78 -7.76 9.62
CA ASP A 39 -22.84 -8.74 9.39
C ASP A 39 -23.08 -9.02 7.88
N ASP A 40 -22.44 -8.27 6.98
CA ASP A 40 -22.56 -8.48 5.54
C ASP A 40 -21.94 -9.84 5.15
N GLU A 41 -22.65 -10.63 4.33
CA GLU A 41 -22.26 -12.00 3.91
C GLU A 41 -20.79 -12.12 3.44
N ARG A 42 -20.26 -11.06 2.83
CA ARG A 42 -18.92 -11.05 2.20
C ARG A 42 -17.85 -10.37 3.04
N PHE A 43 -18.16 -9.84 4.23
CA PHE A 43 -17.23 -9.04 5.03
C PHE A 43 -15.96 -9.82 5.40
N ASP A 44 -16.12 -11.00 6.00
CA ASP A 44 -15.00 -11.84 6.44
C ASP A 44 -14.17 -12.35 5.25
N ALA A 45 -14.84 -12.74 4.16
CA ALA A 45 -14.17 -13.19 2.96
C ALA A 45 -13.30 -12.06 2.34
N LYS A 46 -13.83 -10.84 2.26
CA LYS A 46 -13.09 -9.68 1.74
C LYS A 46 -11.96 -9.27 2.67
N THR A 47 -12.16 -9.32 3.98
CA THR A 47 -11.11 -9.09 4.98
C THR A 47 -9.97 -10.09 4.84
N THR A 48 -10.28 -11.36 4.58
CA THR A 48 -9.27 -12.40 4.33
C THR A 48 -8.43 -12.06 3.10
N VAL A 49 -9.07 -11.67 1.99
CA VAL A 49 -8.35 -11.27 0.76
C VAL A 49 -7.46 -10.04 1.01
N LEU A 50 -7.91 -9.05 1.78
CA LEU A 50 -7.08 -7.91 2.16
C LEU A 50 -5.85 -8.35 2.96
N ILE A 51 -6.03 -9.24 3.94
CA ILE A 51 -4.91 -9.78 4.75
C ILE A 51 -3.91 -10.50 3.87
N GLU A 52 -4.38 -11.33 2.93
CA GLU A 52 -3.53 -12.06 1.98
C GLU A 52 -2.76 -11.10 1.08
N ALA A 53 -3.42 -10.11 0.48
CA ALA A 53 -2.79 -9.13 -0.41
C ALA A 53 -1.71 -8.30 0.31
N VAL A 54 -2.04 -7.75 1.49
CA VAL A 54 -1.08 -6.97 2.28
C VAL A 54 0.06 -7.86 2.81
N GLY A 55 -0.25 -9.07 3.26
CA GLY A 55 0.74 -10.02 3.76
C GLY A 55 1.71 -10.47 2.68
N HIS A 56 1.24 -10.67 1.45
CA HIS A 56 2.08 -10.98 0.30
C HIS A 56 3.01 -9.82 -0.04
N HIS A 57 2.46 -8.62 -0.19
CA HIS A 57 3.22 -7.40 -0.48
C HIS A 57 4.37 -7.18 0.53
N ILE A 58 4.08 -7.29 1.84
CA ILE A 58 5.09 -7.15 2.89
C ILE A 58 6.21 -8.18 2.73
N GLN A 59 5.89 -9.44 2.42
CA GLN A 59 6.90 -10.48 2.23
C GLN A 59 7.82 -10.16 1.04
N GLU A 60 7.27 -9.71 -0.09
CA GLU A 60 8.07 -9.32 -1.26
C GLU A 60 8.98 -8.13 -0.96
N GLU A 61 8.47 -7.11 -0.26
CA GLU A 61 9.31 -5.99 0.16
C GLU A 61 10.45 -6.43 1.07
N GLU A 62 10.14 -7.16 2.15
CA GLU A 62 11.10 -7.52 3.20
C GLU A 62 12.15 -8.54 2.73
N ASP A 63 11.73 -9.55 1.96
CA ASP A 63 12.58 -10.66 1.56
C ASP A 63 13.32 -10.40 0.24
N ASP A 64 12.70 -9.69 -0.71
CA ASP A 64 13.28 -9.58 -2.06
C ASP A 64 14.03 -8.27 -2.29
N TRP A 65 13.40 -7.11 -2.08
CA TRP A 65 14.00 -5.86 -2.56
C TRP A 65 14.47 -4.88 -1.47
N PHE A 66 13.96 -4.91 -0.23
CA PHE A 66 14.59 -4.19 0.89
C PHE A 66 16.06 -4.60 1.13
N PRO A 67 16.47 -5.88 1.00
CA PRO A 67 17.87 -6.25 1.07
C PRO A 67 18.71 -5.55 0.00
N LYS A 68 18.21 -5.47 -1.24
CA LYS A 68 18.87 -4.77 -2.35
C LYS A 68 19.03 -3.27 -2.06
N VAL A 69 18.01 -2.63 -1.47
CA VAL A 69 18.09 -1.21 -1.04
C VAL A 69 19.14 -1.02 0.06
N ARG A 70 19.19 -1.91 1.04
CA ARG A 70 20.18 -1.86 2.14
C ARG A 70 21.60 -2.04 1.65
N ASP A 71 21.80 -2.88 0.63
CA ASP A 71 23.12 -3.11 0.04
C ASP A 71 23.54 -1.94 -0.87
N ALA A 72 22.59 -1.29 -1.55
CA ALA A 72 22.85 -0.19 -2.46
C ALA A 72 23.03 1.18 -1.78
N LEU A 73 22.36 1.43 -0.64
CA LEU A 73 22.31 2.75 -0.01
C LEU A 73 23.11 2.83 1.29
N GLY A 74 23.83 3.94 1.48
CA GLY A 74 24.53 4.21 2.73
C GLY A 74 23.60 4.54 3.89
N ARG A 75 24.08 4.35 5.12
CA ARG A 75 23.33 4.66 6.35
C ARG A 75 22.72 6.06 6.36
N LYS A 76 23.46 7.06 5.89
CA LYS A 76 23.00 8.46 5.86
C LYS A 76 21.79 8.62 4.93
N GLU A 77 21.82 8.03 3.74
CA GLU A 77 20.73 8.10 2.76
C GLU A 77 19.48 7.40 3.29
N LEU A 78 19.64 6.22 3.92
CA LEU A 78 18.53 5.50 4.57
C LEU A 78 17.90 6.33 5.69
N GLN A 79 18.72 7.01 6.52
CA GLN A 79 18.22 7.90 7.56
C GLN A 79 17.46 9.11 7.00
N GLU A 80 17.95 9.70 5.90
CA GLU A 80 17.27 10.80 5.20
C GLU A 80 15.93 10.37 4.60
N ILE A 81 15.85 9.17 4.02
CA ILE A 81 14.58 8.60 3.53
C ILE A 81 13.62 8.38 4.70
N GLY A 82 14.09 7.77 5.79
CA GLY A 82 13.28 7.50 6.98
C GLY A 82 12.75 8.78 7.65
N ALA A 83 13.58 9.82 7.75
CA ALA A 83 13.16 11.12 8.30
C ALA A 83 12.01 11.73 7.48
N ARG A 84 12.12 11.74 6.15
CA ARG A 84 11.05 12.21 5.25
C ARG A 84 9.77 11.38 5.39
N MET A 85 9.88 10.07 5.55
CA MET A 85 8.71 9.21 5.79
C MET A 85 7.98 9.57 7.09
N LEU A 86 8.74 9.83 8.17
CA LEU A 86 8.16 10.23 9.46
C LEU A 86 7.47 11.60 9.38
N GLU A 87 8.02 12.55 8.63
CA GLU A 87 7.39 13.85 8.38
C GLU A 87 6.05 13.70 7.67
N VAL A 88 6.00 12.93 6.58
CA VAL A 88 4.77 12.72 5.80
C VAL A 88 3.73 11.92 6.59
N ARG A 89 4.16 10.96 7.42
CA ARG A 89 3.25 10.13 8.23
C ARG A 89 2.34 10.95 9.14
N ALA A 90 2.79 12.11 9.63
CA ALA A 90 1.99 12.96 10.51
C ALA A 90 0.73 13.51 9.82
N SER A 91 0.80 13.77 8.52
CA SER A 91 -0.28 14.32 7.70
C SER A 91 -0.89 13.31 6.72
N ALA A 92 -0.47 12.05 6.75
CA ALA A 92 -0.99 11.03 5.87
C ALA A 92 -2.49 10.77 6.12
N PRO A 93 -3.29 10.48 5.08
CA PRO A 93 -4.67 10.08 5.22
C PRO A 93 -4.79 8.88 6.17
N ARG A 94 -5.84 8.88 7.00
CA ARG A 94 -6.14 7.78 7.96
C ARG A 94 -7.40 7.00 7.59
N ARG A 95 -7.95 7.30 6.43
CA ARG A 95 -9.09 6.61 5.84
C ARG A 95 -8.77 6.37 4.37
N PRO A 96 -9.26 5.28 3.78
CA PRO A 96 -9.11 5.05 2.35
C PRO A 96 -9.66 6.26 1.59
N GLU A 97 -8.86 6.83 0.71
CA GLU A 97 -9.37 7.83 -0.22
C GLU A 97 -10.12 7.09 -1.32
N HIS A 98 -11.45 7.15 -1.30
CA HIS A 98 -12.24 6.48 -2.35
C HIS A 98 -11.85 7.03 -3.73
N PRO A 99 -11.48 6.17 -4.70
CA PRO A 99 -11.55 6.53 -6.09
C PRO A 99 -12.96 7.06 -6.39
N SER A 100 -13.08 8.19 -7.09
CA SER A 100 -14.37 8.85 -7.32
C SER A 100 -15.44 7.94 -7.95
N SER A 101 -15.01 6.85 -8.60
CA SER A 101 -15.84 5.80 -9.18
C SER A 101 -16.40 4.82 -8.14
N LEU A 102 -15.64 4.45 -7.11
CA LEU A 102 -16.07 3.50 -6.08
C LEU A 102 -17.16 4.07 -5.17
N ARG A 103 -17.08 5.37 -4.84
CA ARG A 103 -18.11 6.02 -4.01
C ARG A 103 -19.50 5.90 -4.62
N LYS A 104 -19.62 6.10 -5.94
CA LYS A 104 -20.90 5.98 -6.66
C LYS A 104 -21.43 4.55 -6.68
N ALA A 105 -20.54 3.55 -6.75
CA ALA A 105 -20.92 2.14 -6.73
C ALA A 105 -21.37 1.70 -5.33
N ALA A 106 -20.65 2.13 -4.29
CA ALA A 106 -21.04 1.92 -2.89
C ALA A 106 -22.42 2.53 -2.58
N ASP A 107 -22.64 3.79 -2.97
CA ASP A 107 -23.93 4.48 -2.80
C ASP A 107 -25.09 3.76 -3.53
N ALA A 108 -24.82 3.09 -4.65
CA ALA A 108 -25.82 2.35 -5.43
C ALA A 108 -26.09 0.93 -4.92
N ILE A 109 -25.19 0.36 -4.12
CA ILE A 109 -25.34 -0.97 -3.52
C ILE A 109 -25.94 -0.88 -2.11
N LEU A 110 -25.66 0.20 -1.39
CA LEU A 110 -26.03 0.40 0.01
C LEU A 110 -27.22 1.37 0.20
N GLY A 111 -27.76 1.95 -0.87
CA GLY A 111 -28.95 2.81 -0.88
C GLY A 111 -30.16 2.13 -1.52
#